data_AF-A0A9D5QB31-F1
#
_entry.id   AF-A0A9D5QB31-F1
#
_cell.length_a   1.000
_cell.length_b   1.000
_cell.length_c   1.000
_cell.angle_alpha   90.00
_cell.angle_beta   90.00
_cell.angle_gamma   90.00
#
_symmetry.space_group_name_H-M   'P 1'
#
loop_
_entity.id
_entity.type
_entity.pdbx_description
1 polymer ?
#
loop_
_entity_poly.entity_id
_entity_poly.type
_entity_poly.pdbx_seq_one_letter_code
_entity_poly.pdbx_strand_id
1 'polypeptide(L)'
;MADKHTIIIGGDHAGFPMKEIVRGDLEKLGYATKDVGTFTADEPADYPGYASKVAMAVSTKVFERGVLVCGTGMGTSIVANRFPHVRAVVCTNYAMAVTARTKLDCNLLVLGNDYTHELEIGAILKAWLETKFEGGRHARRVNLIDDNNLLNLALGHLEQVNPKNLSEDRINQPFLKRALAGLDNIQKILLPTEQRNTNYERQSQSCPATIVHDGTNVEAVMIDLSEKGAQFQISAKEKHPYFIRDDQLDMEIKTSYGSSKCKGLVRWYDTTSRHLGVAFTEFPTGSKDPLRLQLDSML
;
A
#
# COMPACT_ATOMS: atom_id res chain seq x y z
N MET A 1 -21.37 5.42 -2.10
CA MET A 1 -20.30 6.00 -2.93
C MET A 1 -20.67 7.46 -3.16
N ALA A 2 -19.74 8.39 -3.01
CA ALA A 2 -20.04 9.79 -3.34
C ALA A 2 -20.39 9.88 -4.84
N ASP A 3 -21.28 10.80 -5.20
CA ASP A 3 -21.66 11.05 -6.59
C ASP A 3 -20.41 11.44 -7.41
N LYS A 4 -20.30 10.95 -8.65
CA LYS A 4 -19.20 11.26 -9.58
C LYS A 4 -19.04 12.77 -9.86
N HIS A 5 -20.03 13.57 -9.46
CA HIS A 5 -20.03 15.02 -9.59
C HIS A 5 -19.55 15.76 -8.32
N THR A 6 -19.13 15.05 -7.26
CA THR A 6 -18.66 15.69 -6.02
C THR A 6 -17.14 15.71 -5.94
N ILE A 7 -16.57 16.91 -5.74
CA ILE A 7 -15.15 17.13 -5.52
C ILE A 7 -14.91 17.38 -4.02
N ILE A 8 -14.02 16.61 -3.42
CA ILE A 8 -13.60 16.87 -2.03
C ILE A 8 -12.56 18.00 -2.02
N ILE A 9 -12.76 19.01 -1.17
CA ILE A 9 -11.86 20.17 -1.07
C ILE A 9 -11.36 20.38 0.36
N GLY A 10 -10.15 20.89 0.51
CA GLY A 10 -9.60 21.26 1.81
C GLY A 10 -8.40 22.19 1.72
N GLY A 11 -8.05 22.82 2.83
CA GLY A 11 -6.91 23.72 2.92
C GLY A 11 -6.64 24.23 4.33
N ASP A 12 -5.54 24.93 4.50
CA ASP A 12 -5.24 25.66 5.74
C ASP A 12 -5.79 27.09 5.71
N HIS A 13 -5.53 27.83 6.78
CA HIS A 13 -5.92 29.23 6.95
C HIS A 13 -5.38 30.12 5.83
N ALA A 14 -4.13 29.90 5.39
CA ALA A 14 -3.52 30.65 4.27
C ALA A 14 -4.20 30.35 2.92
N GLY A 15 -4.68 29.13 2.73
CA GLY A 15 -5.43 28.73 1.54
C GLY A 15 -6.93 29.04 1.58
N PHE A 16 -7.48 29.47 2.72
CA PHE A 16 -8.93 29.62 2.89
C PHE A 16 -9.58 30.56 1.86
N PRO A 17 -9.07 31.79 1.60
CA PRO A 17 -9.70 32.69 0.63
C PRO A 17 -9.79 32.06 -0.78
N MET A 18 -8.71 31.45 -1.25
CA MET A 18 -8.69 30.76 -2.54
C MET A 18 -9.61 29.53 -2.55
N LYS A 19 -9.73 28.80 -1.44
CA LYS A 19 -10.63 27.64 -1.34
C LYS A 19 -12.10 28.05 -1.54
N GLU A 20 -12.49 29.23 -1.05
CA GLU A 20 -13.84 29.77 -1.28
C GLU A 20 -14.08 30.07 -2.76
N ILE A 21 -13.08 30.64 -3.45
CA ILE A 21 -13.14 30.89 -4.91
C ILE A 21 -13.25 29.57 -5.67
N VAL A 22 -12.40 28.59 -5.32
CA VAL A 22 -12.43 27.23 -5.89
C VAL A 22 -13.82 26.60 -5.73
N ARG A 23 -14.44 26.72 -4.56
CA ARG A 23 -15.78 26.20 -4.32
C ARG A 23 -16.80 26.83 -5.26
N GLY A 24 -16.79 28.16 -5.38
CA GLY A 24 -17.70 28.89 -6.27
C GLY A 24 -17.48 28.56 -7.75
N ASP A 25 -16.24 28.39 -8.20
CA ASP A 25 -15.94 28.02 -9.59
C ASP A 25 -16.29 26.56 -9.89
N LEU A 26 -16.10 25.64 -8.94
CA LEU A 26 -16.58 24.26 -9.07
C LEU A 26 -18.10 24.20 -9.22
N GLU A 27 -18.83 24.99 -8.44
CA GLU A 27 -20.29 25.09 -8.54
C GLU A 27 -20.73 25.61 -9.91
N LYS A 28 -20.09 26.68 -10.42
CA LYS A 28 -20.34 27.19 -11.79
C LYS A 28 -20.04 26.16 -12.89
N LEU A 29 -19.10 25.25 -12.64
CA LEU A 29 -18.75 24.14 -13.55
C LEU A 29 -19.67 22.91 -13.37
N GLY A 30 -20.66 22.97 -12.47
CA GLY A 30 -21.65 21.91 -12.25
C GLY A 30 -21.20 20.81 -11.27
N TYR A 31 -20.19 21.07 -10.45
CA TYR A 31 -19.69 20.12 -9.45
C TYR A 31 -20.16 20.50 -8.05
N ALA A 32 -20.64 19.51 -7.29
CA ALA A 32 -20.84 19.67 -5.86
C ALA A 32 -19.49 19.60 -5.13
N THR A 33 -19.40 20.20 -3.95
CA THR A 33 -18.17 20.16 -3.14
C THR A 33 -18.40 19.55 -1.77
N LYS A 34 -17.51 18.64 -1.36
CA LYS A 34 -17.37 18.22 0.03
C LYS A 34 -16.20 18.96 0.66
N ASP A 35 -16.48 20.00 1.42
CA ASP A 35 -15.44 20.77 2.12
C ASP A 35 -15.11 20.13 3.48
N VAL A 36 -13.83 19.81 3.71
CA VAL A 36 -13.33 19.24 4.97
C VAL A 36 -12.59 20.25 5.86
N GLY A 37 -12.65 21.54 5.48
CA GLY A 37 -12.07 22.66 6.19
C GLY A 37 -10.67 23.05 5.68
N THR A 38 -10.00 24.02 6.30
CA THR A 38 -10.49 24.86 7.41
C THR A 38 -11.67 25.74 6.99
N PHE A 39 -12.48 26.24 7.92
CA PHE A 39 -13.68 27.04 7.62
C PHE A 39 -13.51 28.54 7.92
N THR A 40 -12.28 28.96 8.23
CA THR A 40 -11.92 30.35 8.50
C THR A 40 -10.46 30.61 8.15
N ALA A 41 -10.14 31.85 7.79
CA ALA A 41 -8.76 32.34 7.65
C ALA A 41 -8.16 32.84 8.98
N ASP A 42 -9.01 33.13 9.98
CA ASP A 42 -8.59 33.85 11.19
C ASP A 42 -7.91 32.94 12.22
N GLU A 43 -8.22 31.64 12.18
CA GLU A 43 -7.67 30.66 13.11
C GLU A 43 -6.54 29.85 12.45
N PRO A 44 -5.36 29.75 13.09
CA PRO A 44 -4.28 28.91 12.60
C PRO A 44 -4.75 27.46 12.40
N ALA A 45 -4.47 26.95 11.22
CA ALA A 45 -4.84 25.60 10.80
C ALA A 45 -3.62 24.92 10.16
N ASP A 46 -3.26 23.74 10.64
CA ASP A 46 -2.15 22.97 10.10
C ASP A 46 -2.57 22.20 8.84
N TYR A 47 -1.98 22.55 7.70
CA TYR A 47 -2.30 21.92 6.41
C TYR A 47 -2.20 20.38 6.39
N PRO A 48 -1.28 19.69 7.13
CA PRO A 48 -1.19 18.24 7.05
C PRO A 48 -2.48 17.52 7.44
N GLY A 49 -3.25 18.05 8.39
CA GLY A 49 -4.52 17.45 8.82
C GLY A 49 -5.57 17.48 7.72
N TYR A 50 -5.74 18.63 7.06
CA TYR A 50 -6.69 18.80 5.96
C TYR A 50 -6.25 18.06 4.70
N ALA A 51 -4.97 18.16 4.36
CA ALA A 51 -4.35 17.43 3.26
C ALA A 51 -4.60 15.92 3.37
N SER A 52 -4.40 15.36 4.57
CA SER A 52 -4.58 13.93 4.84
C SER A 52 -6.03 13.49 4.67
N LYS A 53 -7.01 14.30 5.07
CA LYS A 53 -8.44 13.99 4.91
C LYS A 53 -8.82 13.87 3.43
N VAL A 54 -8.42 14.84 2.61
CA VAL A 54 -8.67 14.84 1.16
C VAL A 54 -7.91 13.70 0.47
N ALA A 55 -6.63 13.54 0.78
CA ALA A 55 -5.79 12.52 0.17
C ALA A 55 -6.27 11.10 0.53
N MET A 56 -6.63 10.83 1.79
CA MET A 56 -7.17 9.54 2.20
C MET A 56 -8.47 9.20 1.45
N ALA A 57 -9.37 10.17 1.31
CA ALA A 57 -10.63 10.02 0.61
C ALA A 57 -10.44 9.72 -0.89
N VAL A 58 -9.45 10.34 -1.55
CA VAL A 58 -9.08 10.05 -2.94
C VAL A 58 -8.37 8.69 -3.05
N SER A 59 -7.42 8.41 -2.17
CA SER A 59 -6.66 7.15 -2.09
C SER A 59 -7.58 5.93 -1.98
N THR A 60 -8.62 6.04 -1.14
CA THR A 60 -9.61 4.98 -0.90
C THR A 60 -10.75 4.97 -1.91
N LYS A 61 -10.70 5.82 -2.94
CA LYS A 61 -11.73 5.97 -3.99
C LYS A 61 -13.13 6.30 -3.44
N VAL A 62 -13.21 6.84 -2.22
CA VAL A 62 -14.47 7.43 -1.71
C VAL A 62 -14.85 8.65 -2.55
N PHE A 63 -13.83 9.37 -3.03
CA PHE A 63 -13.95 10.41 -4.04
C PHE A 63 -12.97 10.11 -5.19
N GLU A 64 -13.38 10.33 -6.44
CA GLU A 64 -12.48 10.13 -7.59
C GLU A 64 -11.43 11.23 -7.70
N ARG A 65 -11.76 12.43 -7.22
CA ARG A 65 -10.98 13.65 -7.39
C ARG A 65 -11.07 14.57 -6.19
N GLY A 66 -10.00 15.31 -5.92
CA GLY A 66 -9.97 16.33 -4.88
C GLY A 66 -9.18 17.58 -5.26
N VAL A 67 -9.43 18.68 -4.55
CA VAL A 67 -8.66 19.93 -4.65
C VAL A 67 -8.13 20.29 -3.27
N LEU A 68 -6.85 20.62 -3.20
CA LEU A 68 -6.22 21.14 -2.00
C LEU A 68 -5.69 22.55 -2.22
N VAL A 69 -5.78 23.38 -1.19
CA VAL A 69 -5.31 24.77 -1.24
C VAL A 69 -4.47 25.08 0.01
N CYS A 70 -3.33 25.75 -0.15
CA CYS A 70 -2.62 26.42 0.96
C CYS A 70 -1.86 27.63 0.42
N GLY A 71 -1.05 28.30 1.25
CA GLY A 71 -0.21 29.43 0.80
C GLY A 71 0.59 29.11 -0.46
N THR A 72 1.44 28.08 -0.42
CA THR A 72 2.30 27.72 -1.56
C THR A 72 1.81 26.51 -2.38
N GLY A 73 0.90 25.71 -1.83
CA GLY A 73 0.53 24.39 -2.35
C GLY A 73 1.57 23.28 -2.13
N MET A 74 2.84 23.61 -1.88
CA MET A 74 3.94 22.63 -1.89
C MET A 74 3.85 21.63 -0.74
N GLY A 75 3.70 22.11 0.50
CA GLY A 75 3.63 21.25 1.69
C GLY A 75 2.45 20.30 1.61
N THR A 76 1.30 20.81 1.19
CA THR A 76 0.08 20.03 1.02
C THR A 76 0.22 18.95 -0.06
N SER A 77 0.88 19.26 -1.18
CA SER A 77 1.21 18.27 -2.21
C SER A 77 2.15 17.18 -1.68
N ILE A 78 3.16 17.53 -0.90
CA ILE A 78 4.07 16.58 -0.27
C ILE A 78 3.32 15.61 0.66
N VAL A 79 2.39 16.13 1.48
CA VAL A 79 1.58 15.29 2.38
C VAL A 79 0.64 14.39 1.58
N ALA A 80 -0.09 14.94 0.61
CA ALA A 80 -1.07 14.20 -0.17
C ALA A 80 -0.44 13.03 -0.94
N ASN A 81 0.74 13.21 -1.53
CA ASN A 81 1.47 12.15 -2.24
C ASN A 81 2.06 11.05 -1.33
N ARG A 82 1.90 11.13 0.01
CA ARG A 82 2.22 10.01 0.91
C ARG A 82 1.13 8.94 0.94
N PHE A 83 -0.03 9.23 0.39
CA PHE A 83 -1.16 8.30 0.35
C PHE A 83 -1.10 7.48 -0.94
N PRO A 84 -1.30 6.15 -0.88
CA PRO A 84 -1.26 5.30 -2.06
C PRO A 84 -2.26 5.77 -3.13
N HIS A 85 -1.87 5.66 -4.41
CA HIS A 85 -2.71 6.03 -5.55
C HIS A 85 -3.12 7.51 -5.62
N VAL A 86 -2.58 8.38 -4.78
CA VAL A 86 -2.76 9.83 -4.88
C VAL A 86 -1.65 10.41 -5.73
N ARG A 87 -2.04 11.21 -6.73
CA ARG A 87 -1.15 11.93 -7.62
C ARG A 87 -1.49 13.41 -7.51
N ALA A 88 -0.96 14.02 -6.46
CA ALA A 88 -1.18 15.42 -6.12
C ALA A 88 -0.16 16.32 -6.83
N VAL A 89 -0.63 17.30 -7.60
CA VAL A 89 0.24 18.19 -8.39
C VAL A 89 -0.09 19.65 -8.10
N VAL A 90 0.94 20.43 -7.73
CA VAL A 90 0.81 21.88 -7.61
C VAL A 90 0.72 22.47 -9.02
N CYS A 91 -0.36 23.18 -9.32
CA CYS A 91 -0.53 23.88 -10.59
C CYS A 91 -0.75 25.37 -10.33
N THR A 92 -0.06 26.22 -11.10
CA THR A 92 -0.20 27.68 -11.01
C THR A 92 -0.75 28.29 -12.29
N ASN A 93 -1.00 27.50 -13.34
CA ASN A 93 -1.56 27.97 -14.60
C ASN A 93 -2.24 26.85 -15.39
N TYR A 94 -2.97 27.24 -16.43
CA TYR A 94 -3.73 26.35 -17.33
C TYR A 94 -2.85 25.23 -17.93
N ALA A 95 -1.67 25.56 -18.43
CA ALA A 95 -0.79 24.61 -19.11
C ALA A 95 -0.31 23.51 -18.16
N MET A 96 -0.06 23.84 -16.89
CA MET A 96 0.26 22.87 -15.85
C MET A 96 -0.92 21.94 -15.57
N ALA A 97 -2.15 22.46 -15.46
CA ALA A 97 -3.34 21.63 -15.24
C ALA A 97 -3.56 20.62 -16.38
N VAL A 98 -3.45 21.06 -17.64
CA VAL A 98 -3.53 20.17 -18.82
C VAL A 98 -2.43 19.10 -18.75
N THR A 99 -1.20 19.50 -18.45
CA THR A 99 -0.05 18.58 -18.35
C THR A 99 -0.23 17.57 -17.22
N ALA A 100 -0.72 18.02 -16.06
CA ALA A 100 -0.97 17.17 -14.90
C ALA A 100 -2.00 16.09 -15.22
N ARG A 101 -3.06 16.42 -15.97
CA ARG A 101 -4.06 15.43 -16.40
C ARG A 101 -3.55 14.51 -17.50
N THR A 102 -3.02 15.06 -18.58
CA THR A 102 -2.58 14.27 -19.75
C THR A 102 -1.44 13.31 -19.42
N LYS A 103 -0.46 13.73 -18.61
CA LYS A 103 0.78 12.96 -18.41
C LYS A 103 0.86 12.21 -17.10
N LEU A 104 0.17 12.68 -16.07
CA LEU A 104 0.26 12.14 -14.71
C LEU A 104 -1.06 11.52 -14.23
N ASP A 105 -2.13 11.62 -15.02
CA ASP A 105 -3.49 11.29 -14.56
C ASP A 105 -3.77 11.85 -13.16
N CYS A 106 -3.41 13.12 -12.93
CA CYS A 106 -3.53 13.80 -11.65
C CYS A 106 -4.97 13.73 -11.13
N ASN A 107 -5.17 13.08 -9.98
CA ASN A 107 -6.47 12.93 -9.31
C ASN A 107 -6.62 13.87 -8.10
N LEU A 108 -5.59 14.64 -7.76
CA LEU A 108 -5.65 15.65 -6.72
C LEU A 108 -4.95 16.94 -7.20
N LEU A 109 -5.74 17.97 -7.49
CA LEU A 109 -5.20 19.28 -7.86
C LEU A 109 -4.77 20.04 -6.60
N VAL A 110 -3.58 20.63 -6.61
CA VAL A 110 -3.13 21.50 -5.52
C VAL A 110 -2.90 22.91 -6.04
N LEU A 111 -3.46 23.90 -5.36
CA LEU A 111 -3.33 25.32 -5.69
C LEU A 111 -2.61 26.05 -4.56
N GLY A 112 -1.73 26.98 -4.94
CA GLY A 112 -1.03 27.87 -4.01
C GLY A 112 -1.60 29.27 -4.08
N ASN A 113 -2.18 29.74 -2.97
CA ASN A 113 -2.75 31.08 -2.83
C ASN A 113 -1.74 32.19 -3.20
N ASP A 114 -0.49 32.03 -2.82
CA ASP A 114 0.57 33.04 -3.00
C ASP A 114 1.10 33.11 -4.44
N TYR A 115 0.79 32.11 -5.28
CA TYR A 115 1.36 31.94 -6.61
C TYR A 115 0.34 31.85 -7.74
N THR A 116 -0.96 31.87 -7.44
CA THR A 116 -2.02 31.70 -8.43
C THR A 116 -2.99 32.86 -8.34
N HIS A 117 -3.13 33.61 -9.42
CA HIS A 117 -4.05 34.74 -9.46
C HIS A 117 -5.50 34.22 -9.51
N GLU A 118 -6.42 34.89 -8.81
CA GLU A 118 -7.82 34.45 -8.69
C GLU A 118 -8.51 34.24 -10.05
N LEU A 119 -8.24 35.13 -11.01
CA LEU A 119 -8.77 35.07 -12.37
C LEU A 119 -8.34 33.82 -13.16
N GLU A 120 -7.25 33.14 -12.75
CA GLU A 120 -6.78 31.92 -13.42
C GLU A 120 -7.41 30.65 -12.85
N ILE A 121 -7.94 30.68 -11.62
CA ILE A 121 -8.42 29.50 -10.89
C ILE A 121 -9.48 28.74 -11.70
N GLY A 122 -10.51 29.42 -12.19
CA GLY A 122 -11.56 28.79 -12.98
C GLY A 122 -11.03 28.11 -14.25
N ALA A 123 -10.06 28.72 -14.94
CA ALA A 123 -9.44 28.14 -16.13
C ALA A 123 -8.59 26.89 -15.78
N ILE A 124 -7.86 26.94 -14.67
CA ILE A 124 -7.06 25.82 -14.15
C ILE A 124 -7.98 24.65 -13.76
N LEU A 125 -9.04 24.92 -13.00
CA LEU A 125 -10.02 23.93 -12.58
C LEU A 125 -10.68 23.27 -13.77
N LYS A 126 -11.19 24.06 -14.72
CA LYS A 126 -11.83 23.55 -15.93
C LYS A 126 -10.87 22.67 -16.73
N ALA A 127 -9.63 23.14 -16.95
CA ALA A 127 -8.61 22.37 -17.65
C ALA A 127 -8.34 21.03 -16.94
N TRP A 128 -8.17 21.05 -15.63
CA TRP A 128 -7.92 19.83 -14.86
C TRP A 128 -9.13 18.88 -14.85
N LEU A 129 -10.36 19.40 -14.80
CA LEU A 129 -11.56 18.57 -14.78
C LEU A 129 -11.84 17.92 -16.14
N GLU A 130 -11.74 18.68 -17.22
CA GLU A 130 -12.17 18.26 -18.57
C GLU A 130 -11.07 17.53 -19.35
N THR A 131 -9.79 17.78 -19.03
CA THR A 131 -8.69 17.14 -19.75
C THR A 131 -8.64 15.64 -19.45
N LYS A 132 -8.76 14.84 -20.52
CA LYS A 132 -8.63 13.38 -20.48
C LYS A 132 -7.18 12.97 -20.33
N PHE A 133 -6.97 11.84 -19.66
CA PHE A 133 -5.65 11.22 -19.57
C PHE A 133 -5.22 10.69 -20.95
N GLU A 134 -3.96 10.91 -21.33
CA GLU A 134 -3.44 10.52 -22.65
C GLU A 134 -3.17 9.01 -22.73
N GLY A 135 -2.90 8.35 -21.60
CA GLY A 135 -2.58 6.92 -21.58
C GLY A 135 -1.23 6.61 -22.22
N GLY A 136 -1.14 5.51 -22.97
CA GLY A 136 0.08 5.08 -23.67
C GLY A 136 1.32 5.04 -22.77
N ARG A 137 2.40 5.71 -23.18
CA ARG A 137 3.66 5.79 -22.39
C ARG A 137 3.46 6.42 -21.00
N HIS A 138 2.43 7.26 -20.83
CA HIS A 138 2.12 7.93 -19.57
C HIS A 138 1.46 6.95 -18.59
N ALA A 139 0.58 6.07 -19.06
CA ALA A 139 -0.04 5.01 -18.24
C ALA A 139 1.02 4.11 -17.58
N ARG A 140 2.05 3.72 -18.36
CA ARG A 140 3.19 2.96 -17.81
C ARG A 140 3.86 3.67 -16.63
N ARG A 141 4.09 4.99 -16.73
CA ARG A 141 4.75 5.77 -15.67
C ARG A 141 3.85 5.93 -14.44
N VAL A 142 2.55 6.14 -14.66
CA VAL A 142 1.56 6.20 -13.58
C VAL A 142 1.51 4.88 -12.82
N ASN A 143 1.47 3.75 -13.51
CA ASN A 143 1.49 2.43 -12.86
C ASN A 143 2.78 2.19 -12.08
N LEU A 144 3.93 2.66 -12.57
CA LEU A 144 5.18 2.59 -11.81
C LEU A 144 5.13 3.36 -10.49
N ILE A 145 4.42 4.49 -10.46
CA ILE A 145 4.22 5.31 -9.25
C ILE A 145 3.26 4.60 -8.29
N ASP A 146 2.15 4.07 -8.80
CA ASP A 146 1.06 3.53 -7.99
C ASP A 146 1.34 2.11 -7.44
N ASP A 147 2.04 1.25 -8.19
CA ASP A 147 2.18 -0.18 -7.88
C ASP A 147 3.39 -0.49 -6.97
N ASN A 148 3.86 0.48 -6.16
CA ASN A 148 5.07 0.37 -5.32
C ASN A 148 6.35 -0.07 -6.10
N ASN A 149 6.32 -0.02 -7.42
CA ASN A 149 7.42 -0.42 -8.30
C ASN A 149 8.57 0.59 -8.30
N LEU A 150 8.37 1.81 -7.80
CA LEU A 150 9.45 2.79 -7.61
C LEU A 150 10.58 2.24 -6.75
N LEU A 151 10.23 1.43 -5.75
CA LEU A 151 11.18 0.84 -4.82
C LEU A 151 11.97 -0.30 -5.47
N ASN A 152 11.31 -1.14 -6.27
CA ASN A 152 11.97 -2.16 -7.09
C ASN A 152 12.88 -1.53 -8.15
N LEU A 153 12.43 -0.44 -8.79
CA LEU A 153 13.25 0.34 -9.74
C LEU A 153 14.47 0.96 -9.07
N ALA A 154 14.29 1.57 -7.90
CA ALA A 154 15.39 2.14 -7.13
C ALA A 154 16.38 1.06 -6.68
N LEU A 155 15.89 -0.09 -6.20
CA LEU A 155 16.72 -1.22 -5.78
C LEU A 155 17.48 -1.86 -6.94
N GLY A 156 16.88 -1.99 -8.12
CA GLY A 156 17.57 -2.48 -9.31
C GLY A 156 18.72 -1.58 -9.76
N HIS A 157 18.75 -0.29 -9.37
CA HIS A 157 19.92 0.57 -9.52
C HIS A 157 20.87 0.47 -8.32
N LEU A 158 20.36 0.15 -7.13
CA LEU A 158 21.16 -0.08 -5.93
C LEU A 158 21.87 -1.45 -5.90
N GLU A 159 21.56 -2.41 -6.79
CA GLU A 159 22.43 -3.58 -6.98
C GLU A 159 23.86 -3.17 -7.41
N GLN A 160 24.04 -1.95 -7.96
CA GLN A 160 25.35 -1.34 -8.21
C GLN A 160 25.90 -0.55 -7.01
N VAL A 161 25.12 -0.39 -5.94
CA VAL A 161 25.50 0.26 -4.68
C VAL A 161 25.72 -0.84 -3.63
N ASN A 162 26.98 -1.17 -3.37
CA ASN A 162 27.34 -2.09 -2.29
C ASN A 162 26.71 -1.60 -0.97
N PRO A 163 25.78 -2.36 -0.35
CA PRO A 163 25.12 -1.95 0.90
C PRO A 163 26.10 -1.67 2.04
N LYS A 164 27.30 -2.26 1.98
CA LYS A 164 28.40 -2.02 2.94
C LYS A 164 29.02 -0.62 2.84
N ASN A 165 28.75 0.13 1.77
CA ASN A 165 29.25 1.50 1.57
C ASN A 165 28.24 2.58 2.00
N LEU A 166 27.01 2.20 2.37
CA LEU A 166 26.03 3.09 2.97
C LEU A 166 26.37 3.22 4.46
N SER A 167 27.09 4.27 4.84
CA SER A 167 27.39 4.58 6.24
C SER A 167 26.09 4.78 7.02
N GLU A 168 25.88 4.03 8.10
CA GLU A 168 24.70 4.08 8.98
C GLU A 168 24.36 5.51 9.46
N ASP A 169 25.36 6.40 9.52
CA ASP A 169 25.23 7.78 10.02
C ASP A 169 24.56 8.76 9.05
N ARG A 170 24.45 8.43 7.75
CA ARG A 170 23.90 9.36 6.72
C ARG A 170 22.44 9.14 6.39
N ILE A 171 21.81 8.10 6.95
CA ILE A 171 20.42 7.78 6.68
C ILE A 171 19.61 8.04 7.95
N ASN A 172 18.60 8.91 7.85
CA ASN A 172 17.70 9.19 8.95
C ASN A 172 17.05 7.86 9.41
N GLN A 173 17.51 7.32 10.53
CA GLN A 173 17.18 6.00 11.07
C GLN A 173 15.66 5.69 11.05
N PRO A 174 14.74 6.64 11.37
CA PRO A 174 13.30 6.40 11.29
C PRO A 174 12.75 6.29 9.87
N PHE A 175 13.39 6.90 8.88
CA PHE A 175 13.02 6.75 7.47
C PHE A 175 13.51 5.42 6.94
N LEU A 176 14.77 5.02 7.22
CA LEU A 176 15.27 3.71 6.83
C LEU A 176 14.47 2.59 7.48
N LYS A 177 14.12 2.70 8.76
CA LYS A 177 13.32 1.70 9.47
C LYS A 177 11.90 1.59 8.90
N ARG A 178 11.30 2.71 8.50
CA ARG A 178 9.98 2.74 7.83
C ARG A 178 10.03 2.30 6.37
N ALA A 179 11.09 2.63 5.65
CA ALA A 179 11.33 2.20 4.28
C ALA A 179 11.69 0.72 4.21
N LEU A 180 12.47 0.20 5.16
CA LEU A 180 12.75 -1.22 5.35
C LEU A 180 11.50 -1.97 5.80
N ALA A 181 10.72 -1.44 6.75
CA ALA A 181 9.42 -2.05 7.12
C ALA A 181 8.42 -1.99 5.95
N GLY A 182 8.43 -0.91 5.17
CA GLY A 182 7.67 -0.74 3.94
C GLY A 182 8.12 -1.71 2.85
N LEU A 183 9.43 -1.88 2.66
CA LEU A 183 10.07 -2.89 1.80
C LEU A 183 9.71 -4.29 2.21
N ASP A 184 9.73 -4.59 3.51
CA ASP A 184 9.36 -5.89 4.07
C ASP A 184 7.89 -6.18 3.80
N ASN A 185 7.03 -5.15 3.91
CA ASN A 185 5.60 -5.25 3.61
C ASN A 185 5.33 -5.32 2.10
N ILE A 186 6.11 -4.60 1.28
CA ILE A 186 6.02 -4.59 -0.18
C ILE A 186 6.57 -5.90 -0.75
N GLN A 187 7.69 -6.45 -0.26
CA GLN A 187 8.20 -7.78 -0.59
C GLN A 187 7.24 -8.90 -0.17
N LYS A 188 6.45 -8.68 0.89
CA LYS A 188 5.34 -9.57 1.28
C LYS A 188 4.11 -9.45 0.36
N ILE A 189 3.96 -8.35 -0.38
CA ILE A 189 2.79 -8.05 -1.23
C ILE A 189 3.08 -8.24 -2.74
N LEU A 190 4.33 -8.06 -3.20
CA LEU A 190 4.67 -7.88 -4.62
C LEU A 190 5.50 -8.98 -5.28
N LEU A 191 5.86 -10.07 -4.60
CA LEU A 191 6.50 -11.19 -5.29
C LEU A 191 5.44 -12.08 -5.96
N PRO A 192 5.44 -12.22 -7.31
CA PRO A 192 4.74 -13.30 -7.97
C PRO A 192 5.33 -14.64 -7.52
N THR A 193 4.44 -15.61 -7.40
CA THR A 193 4.64 -16.94 -6.83
C THR A 193 5.81 -17.75 -7.43
N GLU A 194 6.30 -17.42 -8.62
CA GLU A 194 7.23 -18.28 -9.38
C GLU A 194 8.74 -17.98 -9.18
N GLN A 195 9.13 -16.92 -8.48
CA GLN A 195 10.57 -16.62 -8.23
C GLN A 195 11.01 -16.75 -6.76
N ARG A 196 10.21 -17.40 -5.90
CA ARG A 196 10.71 -17.91 -4.61
C ARG A 196 11.56 -19.19 -4.73
N ASN A 197 11.78 -19.69 -5.93
CA ASN A 197 12.55 -20.91 -6.20
C ASN A 197 13.86 -20.64 -6.94
N THR A 198 14.91 -20.09 -6.30
CA THR A 198 16.30 -20.29 -6.78
C THR A 198 17.37 -20.26 -5.68
N ASN A 199 17.07 -20.66 -4.43
CA ASN A 199 18.13 -20.90 -3.43
C ASN A 199 17.82 -22.00 -2.40
N TYR A 200 16.88 -22.90 -2.71
CA TYR A 200 16.66 -24.09 -1.89
C TYR A 200 16.40 -25.30 -2.79
N GLU A 201 17.43 -25.71 -3.54
CA GLU A 201 17.67 -27.14 -3.73
C GLU A 201 18.25 -27.71 -2.42
N ARG A 202 17.46 -27.68 -1.34
CA ARG A 202 17.57 -28.71 -0.31
C ARG A 202 16.35 -29.56 -0.50
N GLN A 203 16.54 -30.85 -0.78
CA GLN A 203 15.48 -31.84 -0.85
C GLN A 203 14.65 -31.79 0.45
N SER A 204 13.60 -30.99 0.49
CA SER A 204 12.65 -30.99 1.59
C SER A 204 11.72 -32.17 1.36
N GLN A 205 11.83 -33.18 2.21
CA GLN A 205 10.80 -34.21 2.32
C GLN A 205 9.47 -33.50 2.59
N SER A 206 8.59 -33.46 1.59
CA SER A 206 7.26 -32.88 1.70
C SER A 206 6.51 -33.61 2.82
N CYS A 207 6.28 -32.94 3.95
CA CYS A 207 5.59 -33.53 5.10
C CYS A 207 4.08 -33.24 4.96
N PRO A 208 3.22 -34.24 4.71
CA PRO A 208 1.78 -34.02 4.62
C PRO A 208 1.24 -33.50 5.95
N ALA A 209 0.30 -32.57 5.89
CA ALA A 209 -0.33 -31.96 7.06
C ALA A 209 -1.85 -31.90 6.89
N THR A 210 -2.57 -32.01 8.01
CA THR A 210 -4.00 -31.71 8.10
C THR A 210 -4.17 -30.50 9.00
N ILE A 211 -4.78 -29.44 8.48
CA ILE A 211 -5.05 -28.19 9.21
C ILE A 211 -6.55 -28.12 9.48
N VAL A 212 -6.93 -27.98 10.74
CA VAL A 212 -8.32 -27.80 11.15
C VAL A 212 -8.57 -26.31 11.38
N HIS A 213 -9.53 -25.75 10.65
CA HIS A 213 -9.95 -24.37 10.79
C HIS A 213 -11.48 -24.29 10.67
N ASP A 214 -12.13 -23.71 11.68
CA ASP A 214 -13.60 -23.59 11.78
C ASP A 214 -14.33 -24.92 11.51
N GLY A 215 -13.79 -26.01 12.08
CA GLY A 215 -14.35 -27.37 11.92
C GLY A 215 -14.15 -28.00 10.54
N THR A 216 -13.43 -27.34 9.63
CA THR A 216 -13.11 -27.87 8.30
C THR A 216 -11.66 -28.38 8.28
N ASN A 217 -11.48 -29.59 7.75
CA ASN A 217 -10.16 -30.17 7.51
C ASN A 217 -9.60 -29.69 6.17
N VAL A 218 -8.40 -29.14 6.20
CA VAL A 218 -7.68 -28.66 5.03
C VAL A 218 -6.41 -29.48 4.87
N GLU A 219 -6.33 -30.23 3.76
CA GLU A 219 -5.12 -30.96 3.40
C GLU A 219 -4.04 -29.99 2.93
N ALA A 220 -2.83 -30.15 3.45
CA ALA A 220 -1.70 -29.31 3.10
C ALA A 220 -0.40 -30.11 3.10
N VAL A 221 0.66 -29.48 2.60
CA VAL A 221 2.03 -29.99 2.65
C VAL A 221 2.89 -28.94 3.30
N MET A 222 3.59 -29.30 4.38
CA MET A 222 4.59 -28.43 4.98
C MET A 222 5.81 -28.35 4.06
N ILE A 223 6.18 -27.12 3.69
CA ILE A 223 7.26 -26.83 2.75
C ILE A 223 8.45 -26.13 3.43
N ASP A 224 8.23 -25.54 4.59
CA ASP A 224 9.26 -24.87 5.40
C ASP A 224 8.91 -25.00 6.90
N LEU A 225 9.94 -25.14 7.74
CA LEU A 225 9.81 -25.37 9.18
C LEU A 225 10.93 -24.64 9.94
N SER A 226 10.54 -23.96 11.02
CA SER A 226 11.45 -23.33 11.99
C SER A 226 10.90 -23.47 13.41
N GLU A 227 11.71 -23.14 14.42
CA GLU A 227 11.23 -23.08 15.82
C GLU A 227 10.09 -22.08 16.03
N LYS A 228 9.95 -21.07 15.15
CA LYS A 228 8.97 -19.99 15.28
C LYS A 228 7.69 -20.22 14.48
N GLY A 229 7.68 -21.17 13.54
CA GLY A 229 6.56 -21.36 12.64
C GLY A 229 6.88 -22.28 11.45
N ALA A 230 5.86 -22.50 10.63
CA ALA A 230 5.93 -23.32 9.43
C ALA A 230 5.19 -22.65 8.26
N GLN A 231 5.58 -23.03 7.04
CA GLN A 231 4.84 -22.68 5.82
C GLN A 231 4.23 -23.93 5.22
N PHE A 232 3.01 -23.78 4.72
CA PHE A 232 2.24 -24.86 4.12
C PHE A 232 1.77 -24.48 2.72
N GLN A 233 1.80 -25.44 1.81
CA GLN A 233 1.11 -25.41 0.53
C GLN A 233 -0.22 -26.17 0.68
N ILE A 234 -1.35 -25.51 0.47
CA ILE A 234 -2.67 -26.16 0.56
C ILE A 234 -2.90 -27.05 -0.68
N SER A 235 -3.28 -28.31 -0.45
CA SER A 235 -3.60 -29.32 -1.47
C SER A 235 -4.98 -29.03 -2.06
N ALA A 236 -5.02 -28.58 -3.30
CA ALA A 236 -6.26 -28.16 -3.91
C ALA A 236 -7.06 -29.34 -4.48
N LYS A 237 -8.12 -29.74 -3.77
CA LYS A 237 -9.18 -30.57 -4.36
C LYS A 237 -10.61 -30.08 -4.06
N GLU A 238 -10.85 -29.27 -3.03
CA GLU A 238 -12.21 -28.80 -2.67
C GLU A 238 -12.22 -27.34 -2.16
N LYS A 239 -13.43 -26.76 -1.99
CA LYS A 239 -13.62 -25.45 -1.34
C LYS A 239 -13.15 -25.55 0.12
N HIS A 240 -12.04 -24.89 0.44
CA HIS A 240 -11.56 -24.73 1.82
C HIS A 240 -11.94 -23.33 2.35
N PRO A 241 -12.02 -23.15 3.68
CA PRO A 241 -12.24 -21.84 4.30
C PRO A 241 -11.12 -20.85 3.94
N TYR A 242 -11.44 -19.56 4.09
CA TYR A 242 -10.49 -18.47 3.90
C TYR A 242 -9.80 -18.17 5.23
N PHE A 243 -8.47 -18.23 5.26
CA PHE A 243 -7.68 -17.92 6.45
C PHE A 243 -7.46 -16.41 6.59
N ILE A 244 -7.81 -15.86 7.75
CA ILE A 244 -7.59 -14.48 8.15
C ILE A 244 -6.41 -14.44 9.14
N ARG A 245 -5.70 -13.31 9.15
CA ARG A 245 -4.60 -13.11 10.09
C ARG A 245 -5.08 -13.28 11.53
N ASP A 246 -4.26 -13.99 12.31
CA ASP A 246 -4.47 -14.35 13.70
C ASP A 246 -5.59 -15.38 13.94
N ASP A 247 -6.10 -16.04 12.89
CA ASP A 247 -6.91 -17.25 13.05
C ASP A 247 -6.10 -18.36 13.72
N GLN A 248 -6.74 -19.06 14.65
CA GLN A 248 -6.15 -20.17 15.37
C GLN A 248 -6.34 -21.47 14.58
N LEU A 249 -5.25 -22.21 14.43
CA LEU A 249 -5.20 -23.46 13.70
C LEU A 249 -4.74 -24.59 14.61
N ASP A 250 -5.47 -25.70 14.58
CA ASP A 250 -5.00 -27.00 15.05
C ASP A 250 -4.44 -27.76 13.85
N MET A 251 -3.22 -28.29 13.98
CA MET A 251 -2.50 -28.91 12.88
C MET A 251 -1.98 -30.29 13.30
N GLU A 252 -2.05 -31.23 12.37
CA GLU A 252 -1.40 -32.54 12.48
C GLU A 252 -0.43 -32.71 11.30
N ILE A 253 0.86 -32.83 11.59
CA ILE A 253 1.94 -32.89 10.60
C ILE A 253 2.57 -34.28 10.62
N LYS A 254 2.65 -34.92 9.46
CA LYS A 254 3.26 -36.23 9.25
C LYS A 254 4.68 -36.07 8.74
N THR A 255 5.65 -36.49 9.54
CA THR A 255 7.09 -36.47 9.22
C THR A 255 7.60 -37.90 9.00
N SER A 256 8.87 -38.06 8.63
CA SER A 256 9.50 -39.39 8.56
C SER A 256 9.61 -40.09 9.92
N TYR A 257 9.47 -39.33 11.01
CA TYR A 257 9.61 -39.81 12.39
C TYR A 257 8.26 -40.15 13.05
N GLY A 258 7.12 -39.85 12.39
CA GLY A 258 5.78 -40.05 12.95
C GLY A 258 4.83 -38.88 12.68
N SER A 259 3.80 -38.74 13.50
CA SER A 259 2.83 -37.62 13.39
C SER A 259 2.84 -36.79 14.67
N SER A 260 2.81 -35.47 14.52
CA SER A 260 2.78 -34.53 15.64
C SER A 260 1.60 -33.58 15.52
N LYS A 261 1.00 -33.27 16.67
CA LYS A 261 -0.02 -32.23 16.77
C LYS A 261 0.59 -30.94 17.28
N CYS A 262 0.22 -29.83 16.68
CA CYS A 262 0.68 -28.50 17.06
C CYS A 262 -0.41 -27.46 16.82
N LYS A 263 -0.24 -26.29 17.42
CA LYS A 263 -1.14 -25.15 17.19
C LYS A 263 -0.37 -23.93 16.73
N GLY A 264 -1.05 -23.08 15.98
CA GLY A 264 -0.48 -21.83 15.55
C GLY A 264 -1.50 -20.79 15.12
N LEU A 265 -0.98 -19.60 14.84
CA LEU A 265 -1.73 -18.46 14.36
C LEU A 265 -1.36 -18.19 12.91
N VAL A 266 -2.37 -17.98 12.07
CA VAL A 266 -2.19 -17.50 10.70
C VAL A 266 -1.49 -16.15 10.73
N ARG A 267 -0.39 -16.00 10.00
CA ARG A 267 0.30 -14.71 9.84
C ARG A 267 0.03 -14.09 8.48
N TRP A 268 -0.08 -14.93 7.46
CA TRP A 268 -0.43 -14.53 6.12
C TRP A 268 -0.97 -15.76 5.37
N TYR A 269 -1.87 -15.50 4.43
CA TYR A 269 -2.39 -16.50 3.51
C TYR A 269 -2.46 -15.88 2.12
N ASP A 270 -1.78 -16.50 1.16
CA ASP A 270 -1.87 -16.12 -0.25
C ASP A 270 -2.82 -17.07 -0.96
N THR A 271 -3.97 -16.55 -1.37
CA THR A 271 -5.01 -17.30 -2.07
C THR A 271 -4.62 -17.73 -3.47
N THR A 272 -3.73 -17.00 -4.13
CA THR A 272 -3.32 -17.25 -5.52
C THR A 272 -2.36 -18.43 -5.54
N SER A 273 -1.34 -18.38 -4.69
CA SER A 273 -0.34 -19.45 -4.56
C SER A 273 -0.77 -20.58 -3.62
N ARG A 274 -1.86 -20.38 -2.86
CA ARG A 274 -2.32 -21.29 -1.81
C ARG A 274 -1.26 -21.58 -0.75
N HIS A 275 -0.41 -20.61 -0.47
CA HIS A 275 0.58 -20.70 0.60
C HIS A 275 0.04 -20.08 1.89
N LEU A 276 0.30 -20.75 3.01
CA LEU A 276 -0.12 -20.35 4.33
C LEU A 276 1.08 -20.29 5.28
N GLY A 277 1.29 -19.13 5.89
CA GLY A 277 2.32 -18.96 6.92
C GLY A 277 1.72 -18.97 8.32
N VAL A 278 2.23 -19.86 9.17
CA VAL A 278 1.72 -20.06 10.54
C VAL A 278 2.84 -19.84 11.54
N ALA A 279 2.57 -19.05 12.59
CA ALA A 279 3.45 -18.94 13.75
C ALA A 279 2.99 -19.93 14.84
N PHE A 280 3.88 -20.77 15.37
CA PHE A 280 3.49 -21.73 16.39
C PHE A 280 3.12 -21.02 17.71
N THR A 281 2.00 -21.42 18.29
CA THR A 281 1.61 -21.07 19.67
C THR A 281 1.86 -22.24 20.61
N GLU A 282 1.73 -23.46 20.10
CA GLU A 282 2.09 -24.70 20.79
C GLU A 282 2.97 -25.54 19.86
N PHE A 283 4.29 -25.43 20.02
CA PHE A 283 5.26 -26.27 19.35
C PHE A 283 5.70 -27.41 20.28
N PRO A 284 5.80 -28.67 19.81
CA PRO A 284 6.23 -29.77 20.65
C PRO A 284 7.66 -29.58 21.19
N THR A 285 7.82 -29.62 22.50
CA THR A 285 9.13 -29.41 23.18
C THR A 285 9.83 -30.73 23.53
N GLY A 286 9.16 -31.87 23.38
CA GLY A 286 9.75 -33.18 23.64
C GLY A 286 10.84 -33.50 22.62
N SER A 287 12.04 -33.87 23.10
CA SER A 287 13.18 -34.22 22.24
C SER A 287 12.97 -35.47 21.36
N LYS A 288 11.89 -36.22 21.58
CA LYS A 288 11.47 -37.37 20.77
C LYS A 288 10.25 -37.09 19.91
N ASP A 289 9.72 -35.86 19.91
CA ASP A 289 8.55 -35.52 19.12
C ASP A 289 8.88 -35.58 17.61
N PRO A 290 8.05 -36.22 16.78
CA PRO A 290 8.31 -36.36 15.34
C PRO A 290 8.58 -35.05 14.58
N LEU A 291 7.96 -33.93 14.98
CA LEU A 291 8.15 -32.62 14.36
C LEU A 291 9.43 -31.94 14.86
N ARG A 292 9.80 -32.16 16.12
CA ARG A 292 11.09 -31.69 16.66
C ARG A 292 12.25 -32.44 16.01
N LEU A 293 12.16 -33.76 15.89
CA LEU A 293 13.14 -34.58 15.19
C LEU A 293 13.27 -34.18 13.72
N GLN A 294 12.14 -33.86 13.06
CA GLN A 294 12.17 -33.32 11.71
C GLN A 294 12.92 -31.98 11.64
N LEU A 295 12.64 -31.04 12.54
CA LEU A 295 13.34 -29.74 12.59
C LEU A 295 14.84 -29.92 12.84
N ASP A 296 15.22 -30.73 13.82
CA ASP A 296 16.61 -30.99 14.17
C ASP A 296 17.36 -31.70 13.02
N SER A 297 16.67 -32.49 12.19
CA SER A 297 17.26 -33.13 10.98
C SER A 297 17.49 -32.17 9.81
N MET A 298 16.87 -30.99 9.82
CA MET A 298 16.96 -29.99 8.75
C MET A 298 18.06 -28.93 8.99
N LEU A 299 18.59 -28.87 10.23
CA LEU A 299 19.68 -27.98 10.68
C LEU A 299 21.05 -28.62 10.47
#